data_AF-A0A1M6VDN3-F1
#
_entry.id   AF-A0A1M6VDN3-F1
#
_cell.length_a   1.000
_cell.length_b   1.000
_cell.length_c   1.000
_cell.angle_alpha   90.00
_cell.angle_beta   90.00
_cell.angle_gamma   90.00
#
_symmetry.space_group_name_H-M   'P 1'
#
loop_
_entity.id
_entity.type
_entity.pdbx_description
1 polymer ?
#
loop_
_entity_poly.entity_id
_entity_poly.type
_entity_poly.pdbx_seq_one_letter_code
_entity_poly.pdbx_strand_id
1 'polypeptide(L)'
;MSSRHPIIAFLAGLPQFEALLHEDAVLDLRSGCIVSRCEPATTEAGLRFRLNVRWPGHAAPNPHPVDAYKYVALQVQEASHVGFDLKLTAESAELAMIAASDWPHEEA
;
A
#
# COMPACT_ATOMS: atom_id res chain seq x y z
N MET A 1 6.50 12.69 -15.73
CA MET A 1 5.93 11.33 -15.53
C MET A 1 5.74 11.22 -14.03
N SER A 2 4.51 11.24 -13.53
CA SER A 2 4.28 11.08 -12.09
C SER A 2 4.85 9.71 -11.71
N SER A 3 5.90 9.73 -10.89
CA SER A 3 6.47 8.50 -10.38
C SER A 3 5.39 7.83 -9.51
N ARG A 4 5.38 6.50 -9.36
CA ARG A 4 4.33 5.79 -8.59
C ARG A 4 4.67 5.70 -7.11
N HIS A 5 3.69 5.88 -6.22
CA HIS A 5 3.94 5.80 -4.78
C HIS A 5 4.66 4.48 -4.37
N PRO A 6 5.84 4.52 -3.71
CA PRO A 6 6.69 3.34 -3.50
C PRO A 6 6.00 2.17 -2.78
N ILE A 7 5.17 2.47 -1.77
CA ILE A 7 4.42 1.42 -1.04
C ILE A 7 3.41 0.72 -1.96
N ILE A 8 2.75 1.45 -2.86
CA ILE A 8 1.76 0.86 -3.78
C ILE A 8 2.47 -0.02 -4.82
N ALA A 9 3.62 0.45 -5.31
CA ALA A 9 4.46 -0.34 -6.22
C ALA A 9 4.97 -1.63 -5.56
N PHE A 10 5.40 -1.57 -4.30
CA PHE A 10 5.79 -2.75 -3.52
C PHE A 10 4.64 -3.74 -3.37
N LEU A 11 3.47 -3.27 -2.91
CA LEU A 11 2.30 -4.13 -2.70
C LEU A 11 1.87 -4.85 -3.98
N ALA A 12 1.90 -4.16 -5.13
CA ALA A 12 1.58 -4.78 -6.41
C ALA A 12 2.59 -5.82 -6.90
N GLY A 13 3.81 -5.83 -6.35
CA GLY A 13 4.82 -6.85 -6.65
C GLY A 13 4.69 -8.11 -5.80
N LEU A 14 3.80 -8.12 -4.80
CA LEU A 14 3.65 -9.25 -3.89
C LEU A 14 2.77 -10.36 -4.51
N PRO A 15 3.10 -11.64 -4.26
CA PRO A 15 2.48 -12.78 -4.93
C PRO A 15 1.01 -13.02 -4.58
N GLN A 16 0.58 -12.59 -3.39
CA GLN A 16 -0.81 -12.77 -2.96
C GLN A 16 -1.77 -11.80 -3.66
N PHE A 17 -1.24 -10.70 -4.21
CA PHE A 17 -2.01 -9.76 -5.01
C PHE A 17 -1.95 -10.22 -6.46
N GLU A 18 -3.09 -10.67 -6.98
CA GLU A 18 -3.27 -10.66 -8.43
C GLU A 18 -3.56 -9.20 -8.81
N ALA A 19 -2.49 -8.42 -8.97
CA ALA A 19 -2.54 -6.97 -8.91
C ALA A 19 -2.87 -6.33 -10.26
N LEU A 20 -3.89 -5.48 -10.28
CA LEU A 20 -3.98 -4.40 -11.27
C LEU A 20 -3.50 -3.09 -10.63
N LEU A 21 -2.43 -2.54 -11.18
CA LEU A 21 -1.91 -1.22 -10.84
C LEU A 21 -2.67 -0.16 -11.63
N HIS A 22 -3.31 0.76 -10.93
CA HIS A 22 -3.92 1.95 -11.52
C HIS A 22 -3.49 3.17 -10.75
N GLU A 23 -2.65 4.02 -11.35
CA GLU A 23 -2.13 5.25 -10.75
C GLU A 23 -1.51 5.00 -9.35
N ASP A 24 -2.19 5.46 -8.29
CA ASP A 24 -1.82 5.36 -6.88
C ASP A 24 -2.60 4.29 -6.12
N ALA A 25 -3.12 3.29 -6.83
CA ALA A 25 -3.86 2.17 -6.25
C ALA A 25 -3.38 0.81 -6.78
N VAL A 26 -3.48 -0.19 -5.91
CA VAL A 26 -3.37 -1.61 -6.23
C VAL A 26 -4.71 -2.29 -5.94
N LEU A 27 -5.22 -3.02 -6.92
CA LEU A 27 -6.39 -3.88 -6.80
C LEU A 27 -5.95 -5.33 -6.65
N ASP A 28 -6.33 -5.97 -5.55
CA ASP A 28 -6.31 -7.42 -5.41
C ASP A 28 -7.46 -8.05 -6.20
N LEU A 29 -7.19 -8.71 -7.33
CA LEU A 29 -8.24 -9.36 -8.13
C LEU A 29 -8.88 -10.57 -7.42
N ARG A 30 -8.24 -11.16 -6.41
CA ARG A 30 -8.80 -12.31 -5.69
C ARG A 30 -9.89 -11.91 -4.71
N SER A 31 -9.67 -10.82 -3.96
CA SER A 31 -10.61 -10.33 -2.96
C SER A 31 -11.43 -9.11 -3.41
N GLY A 32 -11.05 -8.49 -4.53
CA GLY A 32 -11.56 -7.20 -4.98
C GLY A 32 -11.11 -6.03 -4.09
N CYS A 33 -10.19 -6.26 -3.14
CA CYS A 33 -9.66 -5.25 -2.24
C CYS A 33 -8.85 -4.22 -3.01
N ILE A 34 -9.14 -2.95 -2.79
CA ILE A 34 -8.40 -1.83 -3.37
C ILE A 34 -7.63 -1.17 -2.24
N VAL A 35 -6.31 -1.06 -2.42
CA VAL A 35 -5.43 -0.31 -1.54
C VAL A 35 -4.92 0.89 -2.32
N SER A 36 -5.15 2.10 -1.80
CA SER A 36 -4.68 3.33 -2.44
C SER A 36 -3.93 4.21 -1.45
N ARG A 37 -3.20 5.19 -1.98
CA ARG A 37 -2.63 6.27 -1.16
C ARG A 37 -3.72 6.98 -0.36
N CYS A 38 -3.43 7.29 0.91
CA CYS A 38 -4.23 8.24 1.67
C CYS A 38 -3.62 9.62 1.48
N GLU A 39 -4.35 10.54 0.86
CA GLU A 39 -3.96 11.95 0.85
C GLU A 39 -4.16 12.56 2.23
N PRO A 40 -3.20 13.35 2.75
CA PRO A 40 -3.37 13.99 4.03
C PRO A 40 -4.48 15.03 3.94
N ALA A 41 -5.56 14.86 4.70
CA ALA A 41 -6.65 15.83 4.76
C ALA A 41 -6.26 17.13 5.49
N THR A 42 -5.24 17.10 6.36
CA THR A 42 -4.69 18.25 7.10
C THR A 42 -3.39 17.86 7.80
N THR A 43 -2.67 18.86 8.32
CA THR A 43 -1.35 18.93 8.98
C THR A 43 -1.03 17.94 10.14
N GLU A 44 -1.70 16.80 10.28
CA GLU A 44 -1.32 15.78 11.25
C GLU A 44 -0.12 14.97 10.74
N ALA A 45 1.03 15.16 11.39
CA ALA A 45 2.30 14.47 11.11
C ALA A 45 2.21 12.92 11.14
N GLY A 46 1.11 12.34 11.62
CA GLY A 46 0.84 10.90 11.64
C GLY A 46 0.17 10.33 10.39
N LEU A 47 -0.28 11.16 9.44
CA LEU A 47 -1.00 10.70 8.23
C LEU A 47 -0.08 10.24 7.10
N ARG A 48 1.24 10.52 7.19
CA ARG A 48 2.25 10.20 6.16
C ARG A 48 2.42 8.71 5.86
N PHE A 49 1.95 7.84 6.76
CA PHE A 49 1.97 6.38 6.60
C PHE A 49 0.57 5.82 6.75
N ARG A 50 -0.41 6.39 6.05
CA ARG A 50 -1.74 5.78 5.95
C ARG A 50 -2.03 5.30 4.53
N LEU A 51 -2.65 4.15 4.44
CA LEU A 51 -3.22 3.60 3.21
C LEU A 51 -4.73 3.55 3.34
N ASN A 52 -5.41 3.76 2.23
CA ASN A 52 -6.84 3.63 2.13
C ASN A 52 -7.16 2.22 1.63
N VAL A 53 -7.94 1.46 2.40
CA VAL A 53 -8.36 0.11 2.04
C VAL A 53 -9.86 0.07 1.82
N ARG A 54 -10.30 -0.53 0.72
CA ARG A 54 -11.71 -0.66 0.36
C ARG A 54 -12.01 -2.03 -0.21
N TRP A 55 -13.15 -2.61 0.17
CA TRP A 55 -13.67 -3.85 -0.42
C TRP A 55 -14.92 -3.59 -1.26
N PRO A 56 -15.20 -4.45 -2.26
CA PRO A 56 -16.45 -4.41 -3.00
C PRO A 56 -17.65 -4.63 -2.08
N GLY A 57 -18.75 -3.93 -2.32
CA GLY A 57 -19.99 -4.09 -1.54
C GLY A 57 -19.98 -3.44 -0.16
N HIS A 58 -18.87 -2.82 0.26
CA HIS A 58 -18.87 -2.01 1.48
C HIS A 58 -19.56 -0.65 1.20
N ALA A 59 -20.73 -0.43 1.81
CA ALA A 59 -21.59 0.73 1.54
C ALA A 59 -21.05 2.06 2.10
N ALA A 60 -19.99 2.04 2.90
CA ALA A 60 -19.43 3.25 3.46
C ALA A 60 -18.83 4.11 2.34
N PRO A 61 -19.16 5.41 2.28
CA PRO A 61 -18.67 6.30 1.22
C PRO A 61 -17.16 6.52 1.26
N ASN A 62 -16.50 6.18 2.38
CA ASN A 62 -15.10 6.47 2.61
C ASN A 62 -14.26 5.19 2.70
N PRO A 63 -13.06 5.16 2.12
CA PRO A 63 -12.10 4.09 2.35
C PRO A 63 -11.69 4.01 3.82
N HIS A 64 -11.29 2.83 4.28
CA HIS A 64 -10.79 2.60 5.64
C HIS A 64 -9.31 2.98 5.71
N PRO A 65 -8.94 4.04 6.44
CA PRO A 65 -7.54 4.40 6.60
C PRO A 65 -6.87 3.42 7.56
N VAL A 66 -5.77 2.81 7.11
CA VAL A 66 -4.95 1.88 7.91
C VAL A 66 -3.52 2.40 8.00
N ASP A 67 -2.82 2.01 9.06
CA ASP A 67 -1.39 2.28 9.20
C ASP A 67 -0.58 1.45 8.18
N ALA A 68 0.24 2.12 7.38
CA ALA A 68 0.98 1.53 6.28
C ALA A 68 2.04 0.55 6.77
N TYR A 69 2.73 0.84 7.90
CA TYR A 69 3.72 -0.09 8.46
C TYR A 69 3.05 -1.39 8.89
N LYS A 70 1.94 -1.30 9.62
CA LYS A 70 1.19 -2.49 10.06
C LYS A 70 0.65 -3.28 8.88
N TYR A 71 0.11 -2.59 7.88
CA TYR A 71 -0.43 -3.23 6.68
C TYR A 71 0.67 -3.93 5.88
N VAL A 72 1.79 -3.25 5.62
CA VAL A 72 2.94 -3.81 4.90
C VAL A 72 3.54 -5.00 5.65
N ALA A 73 3.73 -4.90 6.97
CA ALA A 73 4.24 -6.01 7.78
C ALA A 73 3.33 -7.25 7.70
N LEU A 74 2.01 -7.06 7.74
CA LEU A 74 1.05 -8.14 7.53
C LEU A 74 1.20 -8.75 6.13
N GLN A 75 1.31 -7.93 5.09
CA GLN A 75 1.46 -8.43 3.71
C GLN A 75 2.79 -9.18 3.48
N VAL A 76 3.87 -8.79 4.17
CA VAL A 76 5.13 -9.55 4.17
C VAL A 76 4.94 -10.93 4.78
N GLN A 77 4.19 -11.03 5.89
CA GLN A 77 3.87 -12.33 6.51
C GLN A 77 3.01 -13.19 5.59
N GLU A 78 1.97 -12.63 4.97
CA GLU A 78 1.11 -13.35 4.03
C GLU A 78 1.87 -13.83 2.78
N ALA A 79 2.80 -13.02 2.25
CA ALA A 79 3.67 -13.43 1.15
C ALA A 79 4.52 -14.66 1.53
N SER A 80 5.01 -14.72 2.77
CA SER A 80 5.79 -15.87 3.24
C SER A 80 4.97 -17.15 3.32
N HIS A 81 3.67 -17.06 3.65
CA HIS A 81 2.77 -18.22 3.70
C HIS A 81 2.51 -18.83 2.31
N VAL A 82 2.68 -18.06 1.23
CA VAL A 82 2.56 -18.54 -0.15
C VAL A 82 3.92 -18.87 -0.80
N GLY A 83 4.98 -18.97 0.01
CA GLY A 83 6.28 -19.51 -0.41
C GLY A 83 7.32 -18.47 -0.85
N PHE A 84 7.09 -17.19 -0.57
CA PHE A 84 8.12 -16.15 -0.81
C PHE A 84 9.13 -16.08 0.34
N ASP A 85 10.35 -15.67 0.01
CA ASP A 85 11.41 -15.49 1.01
C ASP A 85 11.06 -14.31 1.92
N LEU A 86 10.80 -14.63 3.20
CA LEU A 86 10.40 -13.65 4.20
C LEU A 86 11.44 -12.54 4.38
N LYS A 87 12.74 -12.88 4.35
CA LYS A 87 13.83 -11.94 4.58
C LYS A 87 13.94 -10.97 3.41
N LEU A 88 13.99 -11.48 2.18
CA LEU A 88 14.04 -10.64 0.98
C LEU A 88 12.80 -9.76 0.83
N THR A 89 11.62 -10.28 1.18
CA THR A 89 10.36 -9.54 1.12
C THR A 89 10.34 -8.43 2.19
N ALA A 90 10.85 -8.69 3.39
CA ALA A 90 10.97 -7.69 4.46
C ALA A 90 11.98 -6.58 4.11
N GLU A 91 13.14 -6.92 3.55
CA GLU A 91 14.13 -5.94 3.09
C GLU A 91 13.55 -5.04 1.98
N SER A 92 12.81 -5.63 1.04
CA SER A 92 12.12 -4.88 -0.03
C SER A 92 11.03 -3.96 0.52
N ALA A 93 10.31 -4.40 1.55
CA ALA A 93 9.32 -3.59 2.24
C ALA A 93 9.95 -2.39 2.96
N GLU A 94 11.08 -2.59 3.64
CA GLU A 94 11.82 -1.51 4.30
C GLU A 94 12.29 -0.45 3.31
N LEU A 95 12.86 -0.87 2.17
CA LEU A 95 13.26 0.03 1.09
C LEU A 95 12.08 0.84 0.55
N ALA A 96 10.91 0.21 0.38
CA ALA A 96 9.70 0.90 -0.04
C ALA A 96 9.21 1.94 1.00
N MET A 97 9.32 1.65 2.30
CA MET A 97 8.97 2.61 3.36
C MET A 97 9.93 3.80 3.42
N ILE A 98 11.24 3.56 3.25
CA ILE A 98 12.25 4.62 3.17
C ILE A 98 11.98 5.50 1.94
N ALA A 99 11.82 4.89 0.76
CA ALA A 99 11.54 5.61 -0.47
C ALA A 99 10.24 6.42 -0.40
N ALA A 100 9.20 5.90 0.27
CA ALA A 100 7.96 6.62 0.49
C ALA A 100 8.10 7.81 1.45
N SER A 101 9.06 7.76 2.37
CA SER A 101 9.35 8.87 3.28
C SER A 101 9.99 10.07 2.57
N ASP A 102 10.79 9.79 1.53
CA ASP A 102 11.46 10.81 0.70
C ASP A 102 10.65 11.21 -0.55
N TRP A 103 9.45 10.66 -0.70
CA TRP A 103 8.66 10.82 -1.91
C TRP A 103 8.06 12.22 -2.02
N PRO A 104 8.17 12.90 -3.19
CA PRO A 104 7.71 14.26 -3.35
C PRO A 104 6.21 14.41 -3.03
N HIS A 105 5.91 15.42 -2.23
CA HIS A 105 4.55 15.91 -2.04
C HIS A 105 4.21 16.75 -3.26
N GLU A 106 3.21 16.37 -4.04
CA GLU A 106 2.56 17.36 -4.91
C GLU A 106 1.90 18.38 -3.97
N GLU A 107 2.54 19.54 -3.79
CA GLU A 107 1.90 20.71 -3.21
C GLU A 107 0.74 21.10 -4.12
N ALA A 108 -0.48 20.92 -3.63
CA ALA A 108 -1.71 21.35 -4.30
C ALA A 108 -1.82 22.87 -4.36
#